data_AF-A0A3E3AEE7-F1
#
_entry.id   AF-A0A3E3AEE7-F1
#
_cell.length_a   1.000
_cell.length_b   1.000
_cell.length_c   1.000
_cell.angle_alpha   90.00
_cell.angle_beta   90.00
_cell.angle_gamma   90.00
#
_symmetry.space_group_name_H-M   'P 1'
#
loop_
_entity.id
_entity.type
_entity.pdbx_description
1 polymer ?
#
loop_
_entity_poly.entity_id
_entity_poly.type
_entity_poly.pdbx_seq_one_letter_code
_entity_poly.pdbx_strand_id
1 'polypeptide(L)' 'MLEQKIVNSFGSDEFFINKAIGWSLRNYSRTNLVWVINFIIKYRTLMNKLSIKEASKYL' A
#
# COMPACT_ATOMS: atom_id res chain seq x y z
N MET A 1 -5.71 13.52 1.30
CA MET A 1 -7.00 12.77 1.31
C MET A 1 -6.83 11.28 0.97
N LEU A 2 -5.97 10.88 0.02
CA LEU A 2 -5.77 9.46 -0.33
C LEU A 2 -5.05 8.65 0.77
N GLU A 3 -3.97 9.18 1.35
CA GLU A 3 -3.20 8.52 2.41
C GLU A 3 -4.06 8.17 3.64
N GLN A 4 -4.87 9.11 4.14
CA GLN A 4 -5.78 8.86 5.26
C GLN A 4 -6.79 7.74 4.99
N LYS A 5 -7.35 7.66 3.77
CA LYS A 5 -8.30 6.58 3.41
C LYS A 5 -7.63 5.21 3.40
N ILE A 6 -6.37 5.14 2.95
CA ILE A 6 -5.61 3.88 2.92
C ILE A 6 -5.23 3.46 4.35
N VAL A 7 -4.76 4.41 5.17
CA VAL A 7 -4.35 4.15 6.55
C VAL A 7 -5.53 3.68 7.41
N ASN A 8 -6.72 4.25 7.23
CA ASN A 8 -7.92 3.83 7.98
C ASN A 8 -8.38 2.40 7.64
N SER A 9 -7.95 1.85 6.51
CA SER A 9 -8.26 0.48 6.09
C SER A 9 -7.20 -0.54 6.50
N PHE A 10 -6.14 -0.12 7.21
CA PHE A 10 -5.12 -1.02 7.73
C PHE A 10 -5.67 -1.91 8.86
N GLY A 11 -5.06 -3.08 9.04
CA GLY A 11 -5.52 -4.06 10.03
C GLY A 11 -6.76 -4.86 9.63
N SER A 12 -7.29 -4.66 8.42
CA SER A 12 -8.33 -5.52 7.87
C SER A 12 -7.77 -6.90 7.50
N ASP A 13 -8.45 -7.98 7.92
CA ASP A 13 -8.14 -9.35 7.51
C ASP A 13 -8.75 -9.73 6.14
N GLU A 14 -9.59 -8.85 5.57
CA GLU A 14 -10.19 -9.06 4.25
C GLU A 14 -9.15 -9.09 3.12
N PHE A 15 -9.11 -10.22 2.41
CA PHE A 15 -8.18 -10.45 1.31
C PHE A 15 -8.28 -9.38 0.21
N PHE A 16 -9.50 -9.04 -0.21
CA PHE A 16 -9.71 -8.11 -1.32
C PHE A 16 -9.34 -6.66 -0.97
N ILE A 17 -9.53 -6.25 0.30
CA ILE A 17 -9.11 -4.92 0.77
C ILE A 17 -7.58 -4.82 0.70
N ASN A 18 -6.88 -5.80 1.25
CA ASN A 18 -5.42 -5.82 1.26
C ASN A 18 -4.83 -5.86 -0.17
N LYS A 19 -5.48 -6.58 -1.08
CA LYS A 19 -5.10 -6.64 -2.49
C LYS A 19 -5.34 -5.30 -3.21
N ALA A 20 -6.48 -4.65 -2.96
CA ALA A 20 -6.80 -3.35 -3.53
C ALA A 20 -5.80 -2.27 -3.11
N ILE A 21 -5.42 -2.23 -1.82
CA ILE A 21 -4.38 -1.31 -1.30
C ILE A 21 -3.07 -1.50 -2.07
N GLY A 22 -2.60 -2.75 -2.19
CA GLY A 22 -1.36 -3.05 -2.90
C GLY A 22 -1.40 -2.64 -4.38
N TRP A 23 -2.52 -2.89 -5.07
CA TRP A 23 -2.72 -2.48 -6.46
C TRP A 23 -2.80 -0.98 -6.64
N SER A 24 -3.48 -0.26 -5.74
CA SER A 24 -3.53 1.21 -5.77
C SER A 24 -2.13 1.81 -5.64
N LEU A 25 -1.32 1.32 -4.69
CA LEU A 25 0.07 1.77 -4.50
C LEU A 25 0.95 1.44 -5.71
N ARG A 26 0.84 0.22 -6.24
CA ARG A 26 1.58 -0.20 -7.44
C ARG A 26 1.19 0.62 -8.68
N ASN A 27 -0.07 1.00 -8.84
CA ASN A 27 -0.45 1.86 -9.95
C ASN A 27 0.11 3.28 -9.78
N TYR A 28 0.07 3.80 -8.55
CA TYR A 28 0.58 5.13 -8.22
C TYR A 28 2.11 5.22 -8.30
N SER A 29 2.84 4.12 -8.14
CA SER A 29 4.30 4.10 -8.27
C SER A 29 4.79 4.51 -9.67
N ARG A 30 3.95 4.34 -10.70
CA ARG A 30 4.20 4.85 -12.07
C ARG A 30 4.20 6.38 -12.16
N THR A 31 3.55 7.05 -11.20
CA THR A 31 3.50 8.52 -11.09
C THR A 31 4.55 9.04 -10.12
N ASN A 32 4.71 8.40 -8.97
CA ASN A 32 5.70 8.81 -7.97
C ASN A 32 6.23 7.62 -7.16
N LEU A 33 7.33 7.04 -7.66
CA LEU A 33 8.00 5.88 -7.07
C LEU A 33 8.50 6.16 -5.65
N VAL A 34 9.17 7.29 -5.45
CA VAL A 34 9.80 7.67 -4.17
C VAL A 34 8.74 7.83 -3.08
N TRP A 35 7.59 8.42 -3.42
CA TRP A 35 6.48 8.54 -2.48
C TRP A 35 5.95 7.17 -2.04
N VAL A 36 5.78 6.22 -2.96
CA VAL A 36 5.31 4.86 -2.63
C VAL A 36 6.32 4.11 -1.75
N ILE A 37 7.61 4.21 -2.05
CA ILE A 37 8.68 3.62 -1.21
C ILE A 37 8.60 4.20 0.21
N ASN A 38 8.55 5.52 0.34
CA ASN A 38 8.46 6.19 1.64
C ASN A 38 7.17 5.83 2.39
N PHE A 39 6.05 5.68 1.67
CA PHE A 39 4.78 5.24 2.24
C PHE A 39 4.88 3.83 2.83
N ILE A 40 5.44 2.88 2.06
CA ILE A 40 5.63 1.49 2.52
C ILE A 40 6.56 1.43 3.72
N ILE A 41 7.67 2.19 3.72
CA ILE A 41 8.60 2.25 4.86
C ILE A 41 7.89 2.80 6.10
N LYS A 42 7.19 3.93 5.95
CA LYS A 42 6.49 4.62 7.04
C LYS A 42 5.43 3.75 7.71
N TYR A 43 4.68 2.96 6.93
CA TYR A 43 3.55 2.17 7.42
C TYR A 43 3.79 0.66 7.42
N ARG A 44 5.03 0.21 7.24
CA ARG A 44 5.38 -1.20 7.04
C ARG A 44 4.83 -2.14 8.12
N THR A 45 4.82 -1.69 9.36
CA THR A 45 4.35 -2.47 10.53
C THR A 45 2.83 -2.53 10.65
N LEU A 46 2.12 -1.59 10.04
CA LEU A 46 0.65 -1.51 10.05
C LEU A 46 0.02 -2.15 8.81
N MET A 47 0.77 -2.24 7.71
CA MET A 47 0.30 -2.83 6.47
C MET A 47 0.30 -4.36 6.52
N ASN A 48 -0.69 -4.96 5.87
CA ASN A 48 -0.69 -6.40 5.64
C ASN A 48 0.46 -6.79 4.70
N LYS A 49 1.09 -7.95 4.98
CA LYS A 49 2.19 -8.51 4.17
C LYS A 49 1.82 -8.63 2.69
N LEU A 50 0.56 -8.97 2.37
CA LEU A 50 0.06 -9.04 1.00
C LEU A 50 0.09 -7.67 0.31
N SER A 51 -0.38 -6.61 0.99
CA SER A 51 -0.37 -5.25 0.44
C SER A 51 1.04 -4.77 0.12
N ILE A 52 2.00 -5.04 1.02
CA ILE A 52 3.41 -4.71 0.81
C ILE A 52 3.97 -5.46 -0.41
N LYS A 53 3.70 -6.77 -0.49
CA LYS A 53 4.16 -7.63 -1.60
C LYS A 53 3.63 -7.14 -2.95
N GLU A 54 2.34 -6.81 -3.02
CA GLU A 54 1.72 -6.31 -4.24
C GLU A 54 2.21 -4.91 -4.62
N ALA A 55 2.36 -4.01 -3.64
CA ALA A 55 2.85 -2.64 -3.86
C ALA A 55 4.31 -2.60 -4.32
N SER A 56 5.14 -3.53 -3.83
CA SER A 56 6.57 -3.57 -4.10
C SER A 56 6.96 -4.39 -5.34
N LYS A 57 5.99 -4.88 -6.12
CA LYS A 57 6.26 -5.78 -7.26
C LYS A 57 7.14 -5.16 -8.35
N TYR A 58 7.12 -3.83 -8.46
CA TYR A 58 7.89 -3.05 -9.45
C TYR A 58 8.66 -1.88 -8.83
N LEU A 59 8.90 -1.95 -7.52
CA LEU A 59 9.84 -1.07 -6.83
C LEU A 59 11.21 -1.75 -6.86
#